data_AF-A0A1F2Z703-F1
#
_entry.id   AF-A0A1F2Z703-F1
#
_cell.length_a   1.000
_cell.length_b   1.000
_cell.length_c   1.000
_cell.angle_alpha   90.00
_cell.angle_beta   90.00
_cell.angle_gamma   90.00
#
_symmetry.space_group_name_H-M   'P 1'
#
loop_
_entity.id
_entity.type
_entity.pdbx_description
1 polymer ?
#
loop_
_entity_poly.entity_id
_entity_poly.type
_entity_poly.pdbx_seq_one_letter_code
_entity_poly.pdbx_strand_id
1 'polypeptide(L)'
;MLKVAQTVDLSPYNPLWPSLFEKEAARLKAALGENCMTIHHIGSTAVPGLSAKPIIDMLPVVRDILKINTAAIEALGHKGRGELGMPFRRYFSNGIYHVHIWEKEADEIQKHLLFRDYLRTHPDARRAYQSLKEKLAAKFGDQRPAYTLKKDPFIKEILRKAGFQGFEFVEPISEDWQHYHRIRQEQIFDRHPHVVYDPNHWTLSHPNHFHFVFKKLDEVIGVVHVELLDDQRAAVRSFAIDKPYQNQGHGSHLLKLVEKWVKHQGKSMIQLHSNPSALMFYERASYTPHPFPEGEPGLDKNAIDLMKNLR
;
A
#
# COMPACT_ATOMS: atom_id res chain seq x y z
N MET A 1 2.33 -4.36 -28.90
CA MET A 1 2.91 -4.56 -27.54
C MET A 1 4.11 -3.63 -27.39
N LEU A 2 4.03 -2.60 -26.55
CA LEU A 2 5.18 -1.74 -26.24
C LEU A 2 6.09 -2.49 -25.25
N LYS A 3 7.25 -2.96 -25.72
CA LYS A 3 8.32 -3.49 -24.87
C LYS A 3 8.83 -2.36 -23.97
N VAL A 4 8.43 -2.37 -22.70
CA VAL A 4 9.15 -1.62 -21.66
C VAL A 4 10.54 -2.26 -21.58
N ALA A 5 11.61 -1.46 -21.67
CA ALA A 5 12.98 -1.96 -21.55
C ALA A 5 13.10 -2.89 -20.34
N GLN A 6 13.46 -4.16 -20.60
CA GLN A 6 13.47 -5.24 -19.62
C GLN A 6 14.70 -5.20 -18.71
N THR A 7 15.74 -4.47 -19.10
CA THR A 7 17.04 -4.39 -18.43
C THR A 7 17.12 -3.24 -17.41
N VAL A 8 17.78 -3.49 -16.29
CA VAL A 8 18.15 -2.47 -15.31
C VAL A 8 19.46 -1.82 -15.76
N ASP A 9 19.35 -0.69 -16.45
CA ASP A 9 20.49 0.14 -16.83
C ASP A 9 20.68 1.30 -15.84
N LEU A 10 21.83 1.32 -15.16
CA LEU A 10 22.17 2.36 -14.18
C LEU A 10 23.12 3.36 -14.82
N SER A 11 22.71 4.63 -14.82
CA SER A 11 23.56 5.74 -15.27
C SER A 11 24.16 6.46 -14.07
N PRO A 12 25.36 7.07 -14.23
CA PRO A 12 25.88 8.02 -13.26
C PRO A 12 24.88 9.13 -12.96
N TYR A 13 25.01 9.77 -11.79
CA TYR A 13 24.15 10.88 -11.43
C TYR A 13 24.18 11.98 -12.50
N ASN A 14 23.01 12.39 -12.98
CA ASN A 14 22.88 13.47 -13.95
C ASN A 14 22.42 14.76 -13.25
N PRO A 15 23.21 15.85 -13.28
CA PRO A 15 22.84 17.12 -12.66
C PRO A 15 21.63 17.81 -13.31
N LEU A 16 21.14 17.32 -14.44
CA LEU A 16 19.91 17.78 -15.09
C LEU A 16 18.64 17.13 -14.53
N TRP A 17 18.73 16.06 -13.73
CA TRP A 17 17.52 15.43 -13.16
C TRP A 17 16.65 16.37 -12.32
N PRO A 18 17.22 17.26 -11.46
CA PRO A 18 16.42 18.25 -10.76
C PRO A 18 15.67 19.21 -11.71
N SER A 19 16.30 19.72 -12.77
CA SER A 19 15.63 20.65 -13.69
C SER A 19 14.55 19.97 -14.54
N LEU A 20 14.76 18.70 -14.93
CA LEU A 20 13.73 17.88 -15.57
C LEU A 20 12.54 17.63 -14.62
N PHE A 21 12.80 17.34 -13.35
CA PHE A 21 11.76 17.25 -12.33
C PHE A 21 10.97 18.54 -12.21
N GLU A 22 11.62 19.70 -12.04
CA GLU A 22 10.93 20.98 -11.84
C GLU A 22 10.03 21.33 -13.04
N LYS A 23 10.52 21.11 -14.27
CA LYS A 23 9.73 21.33 -15.49
C LYS A 23 8.48 20.47 -15.52
N GLU A 24 8.59 19.19 -15.19
CA GLU A 24 7.44 18.29 -15.20
C GLU A 24 6.51 18.51 -14.01
N ALA A 25 7.05 18.88 -12.85
CA ALA A 25 6.28 19.21 -11.66
C ALA A 25 5.39 20.42 -11.91
N ALA A 26 5.87 21.44 -12.64
CA ALA A 26 5.04 22.58 -13.04
C ALA A 26 3.85 22.15 -13.93
N ARG A 27 4.08 21.25 -14.90
CA ARG A 27 3.01 20.71 -15.77
C ARG A 27 1.98 19.91 -14.98
N LEU A 28 2.44 19.00 -14.13
CA LEU A 28 1.56 18.18 -13.27
C LEU A 28 0.79 19.03 -12.28
N LYS A 29 1.42 20.05 -11.68
CA LYS A 29 0.75 20.96 -10.74
C LYS A 29 -0.36 21.74 -11.44
N ALA A 30 -0.15 22.20 -12.67
CA ALA A 30 -1.20 22.83 -13.46
C ALA A 30 -2.36 21.86 -13.78
N ALA A 31 -2.07 20.61 -14.16
CA ALA A 31 -3.10 19.61 -14.45
C ALA A 31 -3.90 19.17 -13.21
N LEU A 32 -3.26 19.09 -12.05
CA LEU A 32 -3.91 18.75 -10.78
C LEU A 32 -4.64 19.94 -10.14
N GLY A 33 -4.37 21.16 -10.62
CA GLY A 33 -5.01 22.39 -10.16
C GLY A 33 -4.85 22.64 -8.66
N GLU A 34 -5.88 23.25 -8.06
CA GLU A 34 -5.86 23.60 -6.64
C GLU A 34 -5.73 22.38 -5.74
N ASN A 35 -6.21 21.20 -6.16
CA ASN A 35 -6.15 19.97 -5.35
C ASN A 35 -4.70 19.55 -5.02
N CYS A 36 -3.72 19.92 -5.85
CA CYS A 36 -2.31 19.64 -5.60
C CYS A 36 -1.71 20.61 -4.58
N MET A 37 -1.29 20.09 -3.43
CA MET A 37 -0.64 20.87 -2.38
C MET A 37 0.85 21.08 -2.71
N THR A 38 1.54 20.01 -3.08
CA THR A 38 2.97 20.02 -3.38
C THR A 38 3.35 18.82 -4.23
N ILE A 39 4.50 18.87 -4.88
CA ILE A 39 5.08 17.75 -5.60
C ILE A 39 6.53 17.61 -5.15
N HIS A 40 6.90 16.43 -4.68
CA HIS A 40 8.27 16.15 -4.26
C HIS A 40 9.02 15.33 -5.30
N HIS A 41 10.29 15.68 -5.54
CA HIS A 41 11.22 14.79 -6.22
C HIS A 41 11.65 13.69 -5.24
N ILE A 42 11.41 12.44 -5.60
CA ILE A 42 11.73 11.26 -4.78
C ILE A 42 12.54 10.25 -5.59
N GLY A 43 12.84 9.10 -4.99
CA GLY A 43 13.63 8.05 -5.65
C GLY A 43 15.11 8.39 -5.74
N SER A 44 15.85 7.56 -6.49
CA SER A 44 17.32 7.71 -6.57
C SER A 44 17.75 8.96 -7.34
N THR A 45 16.99 9.40 -8.34
CA THR A 45 17.33 10.59 -9.13
C THR A 45 17.20 11.89 -8.34
N ALA A 46 16.52 11.85 -7.19
CA ALA A 46 16.46 12.97 -6.25
C ALA A 46 17.68 13.06 -5.31
N VAL A 47 18.63 12.12 -5.35
CA VAL A 47 19.79 12.10 -4.44
C VAL A 47 21.06 12.48 -5.22
N PRO A 48 21.63 13.68 -4.98
CA PRO A 48 22.85 14.10 -5.65
C PRO A 48 24.01 13.10 -5.50
N GLY A 49 24.67 12.80 -6.61
CA GLY A 49 25.80 11.88 -6.66
C GLY A 49 25.44 10.39 -6.60
N LEU A 50 24.16 10.01 -6.62
CA LEU A 50 23.72 8.61 -6.63
C LEU A 50 23.38 8.15 -8.06
N SER A 51 24.07 7.12 -8.54
CA SER A 51 23.73 6.46 -9.82
C SER A 51 22.30 5.89 -9.80
N ALA A 52 21.56 5.99 -10.88
CA ALA A 52 20.16 5.58 -10.94
C ALA A 52 19.77 5.14 -12.34
N LYS A 53 18.65 4.41 -12.44
CA LYS A 53 17.92 4.37 -13.70
C LYS A 53 17.49 5.81 -14.04
N PRO A 54 17.55 6.24 -15.31
CA PRO A 54 17.17 7.59 -15.72
C PRO A 54 15.64 7.78 -15.73
N ILE A 55 15.03 7.54 -14.57
CA ILE A 55 13.58 7.64 -14.31
C ILE A 55 13.39 8.61 -13.15
N ILE A 56 12.58 9.64 -13.36
CA ILE A 56 12.26 10.64 -12.36
C ILE A 56 11.00 10.19 -11.61
N ASP A 57 11.17 9.79 -10.36
CA ASP A 57 10.05 9.48 -9.47
C ASP A 57 9.54 10.77 -8.81
N MET A 58 8.24 11.01 -8.93
CA MET A 58 7.55 12.21 -8.47
C MET A 58 6.46 11.82 -7.50
N LEU A 59 6.30 12.62 -6.45
CA LEU A 59 5.31 12.41 -5.39
C LEU A 59 4.42 13.65 -5.24
N PRO A 60 3.36 13.79 -6.05
CA PRO A 60 2.31 14.76 -5.80
C PRO A 60 1.51 14.41 -4.55
N VAL A 61 1.32 15.39 -3.68
CA VAL A 61 0.44 15.31 -2.51
C VAL A 61 -0.83 16.12 -2.79
N VAL A 62 -1.97 15.45 -2.72
CA VAL A 62 -3.28 16.07 -3.00
C VAL A 62 -4.16 16.14 -1.75
N ARG A 63 -5.14 17.06 -1.75
CA ARG A 63 -6.10 17.17 -0.63
C ARG A 63 -7.10 16.03 -0.61
N ASP A 64 -7.54 15.61 -1.80
CA ASP A 64 -8.56 14.59 -2.01
C ASP A 64 -8.19 13.75 -3.23
N ILE A 65 -7.85 12.48 -3.01
CA ILE A 65 -7.38 11.59 -4.09
C ILE A 65 -8.50 11.22 -5.08
N LEU A 66 -9.77 11.32 -4.67
CA LEU A 66 -10.91 11.00 -5.54
C LEU A 66 -11.25 12.15 -6.48
N LYS A 67 -10.76 13.36 -6.22
CA LYS A 67 -10.98 14.56 -7.05
C LYS A 67 -9.90 14.83 -8.10
N ILE A 68 -8.98 13.88 -8.33
CA ILE A 68 -7.95 14.07 -9.36
C ILE A 68 -8.57 13.99 -10.76
N ASN A 69 -8.13 14.87 -11.66
CA ASN A 69 -8.50 14.79 -13.08
C ASN A 69 -7.51 13.88 -13.82
N THR A 70 -7.80 12.59 -13.87
CA THR A 70 -6.99 11.58 -14.57
C THR A 70 -6.75 11.96 -16.03
N ALA A 71 -7.78 12.44 -16.74
CA ALA A 71 -7.67 12.80 -18.15
C ALA A 71 -6.68 13.95 -18.41
N ALA A 72 -6.61 14.93 -17.50
CA ALA A 72 -5.64 16.02 -17.59
C ALA A 72 -4.18 15.51 -17.43
N ILE A 73 -3.95 14.54 -16.55
CA ILE A 73 -2.63 13.92 -16.36
C ILE A 73 -2.25 13.06 -17.59
N GLU A 74 -3.22 12.33 -18.15
CA GLU A 74 -3.03 11.52 -19.36
C GLU A 74 -2.77 12.37 -20.60
N ALA A 75 -3.38 13.55 -20.71
CA ALA A 75 -3.10 14.52 -21.76
C ALA A 75 -1.65 15.04 -21.74
N LEU A 76 -0.97 14.98 -20.60
CA LEU A 76 0.47 15.28 -20.50
C LEU A 76 1.37 14.12 -20.96
N GLY A 77 0.78 12.96 -21.26
CA GLY A 77 1.45 11.75 -21.72
C GLY A 77 1.64 10.68 -20.65
N HIS A 78 1.22 10.91 -19.40
CA HIS A 78 1.38 9.94 -18.31
C HIS A 78 0.20 8.97 -18.27
N LYS A 79 0.46 7.69 -18.54
CA LYS A 79 -0.60 6.67 -18.59
C LYS A 79 -0.95 6.19 -17.18
N GLY A 80 -2.25 6.15 -16.85
CA GLY A 80 -2.74 5.56 -15.61
C GLY A 80 -2.39 4.08 -15.48
N ARG A 81 -2.03 3.65 -14.27
CA ARG A 81 -1.64 2.27 -13.93
C ARG A 81 -2.41 1.70 -12.74
N GLY A 82 -3.39 2.44 -12.21
CA GLY A 82 -4.16 2.05 -11.04
C GLY A 82 -3.34 2.15 -9.74
N GLU A 83 -3.68 1.28 -8.79
CA GLU A 83 -3.07 1.25 -7.44
C GLU A 83 -1.85 0.31 -7.38
N LEU A 84 -1.80 -0.74 -8.22
CA LEU A 84 -0.76 -1.78 -8.27
C LEU A 84 -0.41 -2.35 -6.87
N GLY A 85 -1.42 -2.86 -6.16
CA GLY A 85 -1.26 -3.48 -4.84
C GLY A 85 -1.03 -2.50 -3.70
N MET A 86 -1.09 -1.19 -3.95
CA MET A 86 -0.95 -0.14 -2.93
C MET A 86 -2.23 0.70 -2.87
N PRO A 87 -3.21 0.29 -2.04
CA PRO A 87 -4.42 1.04 -1.75
C PRO A 87 -4.17 2.55 -1.60
N PHE A 88 -5.11 3.35 -2.10
CA PHE A 88 -5.10 4.82 -2.05
C PHE A 88 -4.08 5.52 -2.96
N ARG A 89 -3.18 4.79 -3.63
CA ARG A 89 -2.27 5.38 -4.61
C ARG A 89 -2.99 5.66 -5.92
N ARG A 90 -2.59 6.71 -6.63
CA ARG A 90 -2.84 6.83 -8.09
C ARG A 90 -1.49 6.88 -8.79
N TYR A 91 -1.18 5.84 -9.56
CA TYR A 91 0.11 5.71 -10.24
C TYR A 91 -0.01 6.00 -11.73
N PHE A 92 0.88 6.86 -12.23
CA PHE A 92 0.99 7.16 -13.67
C PHE A 92 2.44 7.04 -14.15
N SER A 93 2.62 6.72 -15.43
CA SER A 93 3.95 6.69 -16.04
C SER A 93 3.94 6.94 -17.54
N ASN A 94 4.97 7.64 -18.03
CA ASN A 94 5.28 7.77 -19.45
C ASN A 94 6.63 7.12 -19.83
N GLY A 95 7.22 6.32 -18.93
CA GLY A 95 8.51 5.66 -19.10
C GLY A 95 9.72 6.47 -18.59
N ILE A 96 9.64 7.81 -18.61
CA ILE A 96 10.69 8.70 -18.08
C ILE A 96 10.30 9.20 -16.68
N TYR A 97 9.02 9.50 -16.48
CA TYR A 97 8.48 9.95 -15.21
C TYR A 97 7.58 8.87 -14.62
N HIS A 98 7.70 8.70 -13.32
CA HIS A 98 6.86 7.85 -12.49
C HIS A 98 6.17 8.75 -11.48
N VAL A 99 4.84 8.86 -11.55
CA VAL A 99 4.06 9.78 -10.73
C VAL A 99 3.26 8.98 -9.71
N HIS A 100 3.64 9.08 -8.44
CA HIS A 100 3.02 8.41 -7.30
C HIS A 100 2.19 9.42 -6.54
N ILE A 101 0.89 9.53 -6.85
CA ILE A 101 0.01 10.50 -6.20
C ILE A 101 -0.58 9.89 -4.93
N TRP A 102 -0.48 10.64 -3.83
CA TRP A 102 -1.04 10.28 -2.53
C TRP A 102 -1.86 11.42 -1.96
N GLU A 103 -2.92 11.07 -1.22
CA GLU A 103 -3.63 12.02 -0.38
C GLU A 103 -2.75 12.46 0.78
N LYS A 104 -2.90 13.71 1.23
CA LYS A 104 -2.24 14.21 2.45
C LYS A 104 -2.42 13.24 3.63
N GLU A 105 -1.45 13.26 4.55
CA GLU A 105 -1.43 12.41 5.75
C GLU A 105 -1.18 10.91 5.49
N ALA A 106 -1.04 10.46 4.23
CA ALA A 106 -0.62 9.09 3.94
C ALA A 106 0.83 8.83 4.38
N ASP A 107 1.05 7.75 5.13
CA ASP A 107 2.38 7.34 5.63
C ASP A 107 3.40 7.11 4.50
N GLU A 108 2.93 6.72 3.31
CA GLU A 108 3.77 6.55 2.11
C GLU A 108 4.48 7.85 1.69
N ILE A 109 3.90 9.02 2.00
CA ILE A 109 4.56 10.31 1.77
C ILE A 109 5.81 10.40 2.64
N GLN A 110 5.66 10.17 3.95
CA GLN A 110 6.77 10.26 4.89
C GLN A 110 7.84 9.21 4.59
N LYS A 111 7.44 7.99 4.26
CA LYS A 111 8.34 6.89 3.87
C LYS A 111 9.26 7.30 2.72
N HIS A 112 8.72 7.86 1.65
CA HIS A 112 9.52 8.30 0.51
C HIS A 112 10.46 9.47 0.84
N LEU A 113 9.98 10.45 1.62
CA LEU A 113 10.76 11.64 1.99
C LEU A 113 11.91 11.27 2.93
N LEU A 114 11.65 10.49 3.98
CA LEU A 114 12.66 10.05 4.94
C LEU A 114 13.77 9.25 4.24
N PHE A 115 13.43 8.31 3.37
CA PHE A 115 14.43 7.54 2.64
C PHE A 115 15.32 8.44 1.76
N ARG A 116 14.72 9.37 1.01
CA ARG A 116 15.46 10.33 0.18
C ARG A 116 16.38 11.20 1.02
N ASP A 117 15.85 11.82 2.07
CA ASP A 117 16.56 12.81 2.87
C ASP A 117 17.68 12.17 3.71
N TYR A 118 17.47 10.94 4.16
CA TYR A 118 18.53 10.15 4.79
C TYR A 118 19.71 9.93 3.84
N LEU A 119 19.47 9.49 2.60
CA LEU A 119 20.54 9.29 1.61
C LEU A 119 21.23 10.58 1.15
N ARG A 120 20.53 11.73 1.20
CA ARG A 120 21.15 13.04 0.92
C ARG A 120 22.13 13.45 2.01
N THR A 121 21.81 13.16 3.26
CA THR A 121 22.56 13.60 4.45
C THR A 121 23.59 12.58 4.95
N HIS A 122 23.52 11.32 4.51
CA HIS A 122 24.41 10.24 4.96
C HIS A 122 25.21 9.65 3.78
N PRO A 123 26.43 10.17 3.49
CA PRO A 123 27.24 9.70 2.37
C PRO A 123 27.57 8.20 2.39
N ASP A 124 27.77 7.61 3.58
CA ASP A 124 28.02 6.17 3.72
C ASP A 124 26.81 5.34 3.31
N ALA A 125 25.61 5.72 3.74
CA ALA A 125 24.38 5.05 3.33
C ALA A 125 24.14 5.19 1.83
N ARG A 126 24.42 6.36 1.25
CA ARG A 126 24.35 6.59 -0.21
C ARG A 126 25.30 5.67 -0.97
N ARG A 127 26.57 5.57 -0.54
CA ARG A 127 27.56 4.65 -1.12
C ARG A 127 27.13 3.20 -1.02
N ALA A 128 26.68 2.77 0.16
CA ALA A 128 26.19 1.41 0.37
C ALA A 128 24.99 1.08 -0.54
N TYR A 129 24.05 2.03 -0.69
CA TYR A 129 22.91 1.85 -1.58
C TYR A 129 23.32 1.79 -3.05
N GLN A 130 24.30 2.60 -3.47
CA GLN A 130 24.85 2.54 -4.82
C GLN A 130 25.47 1.17 -5.11
N SER A 131 26.38 0.69 -4.24
CA SER A 131 27.02 -0.61 -4.42
C SER A 131 26.01 -1.77 -4.41
N LEU A 132 24.95 -1.67 -3.60
CA LEU A 132 23.86 -2.64 -3.63
C LEU A 132 23.16 -2.64 -5.00
N LYS A 133 22.79 -1.47 -5.52
CA LYS A 133 22.12 -1.36 -6.83
C LYS A 133 22.98 -1.89 -7.97
N GLU A 134 24.28 -1.60 -7.97
CA GLU A 134 25.21 -2.11 -8.97
C GLU A 134 25.30 -3.64 -8.93
N LYS A 135 25.46 -4.23 -7.73
CA LYS A 135 25.46 -5.69 -7.54
C LYS A 135 24.14 -6.33 -8.00
N LEU A 136 23.01 -5.72 -7.68
CA LEU A 136 21.70 -6.24 -8.07
C LEU A 136 21.44 -6.07 -9.57
N ALA A 137 21.89 -4.97 -10.19
CA ALA A 137 21.76 -4.77 -11.63
C ALA A 137 22.61 -5.79 -12.40
N ALA A 138 23.82 -6.08 -11.94
CA ALA A 138 24.67 -7.12 -12.54
C ALA A 138 24.06 -8.52 -12.42
N LYS A 139 23.40 -8.84 -11.30
CA LYS A 139 22.83 -10.18 -11.05
C LYS A 139 21.42 -10.39 -11.58
N PHE A 140 20.59 -9.34 -11.58
CA PHE A 140 19.16 -9.41 -11.87
C PHE A 140 18.73 -8.38 -12.94
N GLY A 141 19.66 -7.97 -13.80
CA GLY A 141 19.45 -6.92 -14.81
C GLY A 141 18.21 -7.16 -15.67
N ASP A 142 18.01 -8.40 -16.14
CA ASP A 142 16.87 -8.80 -16.98
C ASP A 142 15.59 -9.12 -16.16
N GLN A 143 15.70 -9.13 -14.83
CA GLN A 143 14.65 -9.50 -13.89
C GLN A 143 14.30 -8.30 -12.99
N ARG A 144 13.79 -7.23 -13.62
CA ARG A 144 13.43 -5.98 -12.92
C ARG A 144 12.57 -6.17 -11.64
N PRO A 145 11.60 -7.10 -11.56
CA PRO A 145 10.89 -7.38 -10.30
C PRO A 145 11.82 -7.87 -9.19
N ALA A 146 12.70 -8.84 -9.49
CA ALA A 146 13.67 -9.36 -8.54
C ALA A 146 14.66 -8.28 -8.08
N TYR A 147 15.15 -7.45 -9.00
CA TYR A 147 15.97 -6.28 -8.67
C TYR A 147 15.28 -5.33 -7.68
N THR A 148 13.97 -5.12 -7.86
CA THR A 148 13.20 -4.19 -7.01
C THR A 148 13.01 -4.77 -5.62
N LEU A 149 12.57 -6.03 -5.53
CA LEU A 149 12.36 -6.74 -4.27
C LEU A 149 13.64 -6.87 -3.45
N LYS A 150 14.78 -7.19 -4.08
CA LYS A 150 16.04 -7.40 -3.35
C LYS A 150 16.65 -6.13 -2.75
N LYS A 151 16.13 -4.95 -3.05
CA LYS A 151 16.53 -3.68 -2.38
C LYS A 151 15.77 -3.47 -1.07
N ASP A 152 14.64 -4.12 -0.90
CA ASP A 152 13.70 -3.85 0.17
C ASP A 152 14.31 -3.95 1.59
N PRO A 153 15.14 -4.97 1.93
CA PRO A 153 15.77 -5.04 3.24
C PRO A 153 16.65 -3.82 3.57
N PHE A 154 17.38 -3.31 2.57
CA PHE A 154 18.20 -2.11 2.74
C PHE A 154 17.32 -0.87 2.93
N ILE A 155 16.24 -0.75 2.15
CA ILE A 155 15.31 0.39 2.26
C ILE A 155 14.70 0.42 3.66
N LYS A 156 14.21 -0.70 4.16
CA LYS A 156 13.63 -0.83 5.51
C LYS A 156 14.64 -0.47 6.60
N GLU A 157 15.89 -0.89 6.47
CA GLU A 157 16.94 -0.53 7.42
C GLU A 157 17.24 0.98 7.43
N ILE A 158 17.25 1.63 6.27
CA ILE A 158 17.38 3.09 6.19
C ILE A 158 16.17 3.80 6.81
N LEU A 159 14.96 3.31 6.55
CA LEU A 159 13.74 3.88 7.13
C LEU A 159 13.73 3.75 8.66
N ARG A 160 14.20 2.63 9.21
CA ARG A 160 14.39 2.43 10.65
C ARG A 160 15.35 3.46 11.23
N LYS A 161 16.52 3.64 10.61
CA LYS A 161 17.51 4.67 11.01
C LYS A 161 17.00 6.10 10.86
N ALA A 162 16.14 6.35 9.87
CA ALA A 162 15.50 7.63 9.63
C ALA A 162 14.30 7.88 10.57
N GLY A 163 13.93 6.92 11.42
CA GLY A 163 12.85 7.07 12.39
C GLY A 163 11.45 6.99 11.79
N PHE A 164 11.25 6.24 10.70
CA PHE A 164 9.90 6.00 10.18
C PHE A 164 9.05 5.20 11.19
N GLN A 165 7.88 5.72 11.53
CA GLN A 165 6.94 5.13 12.48
C GLN A 165 5.55 4.84 11.88
N GLY A 166 5.38 5.10 10.58
CA GLY A 166 4.13 4.88 9.87
C GLY A 166 3.85 3.40 9.59
N PHE A 167 2.72 3.17 8.93
CA PHE A 167 2.22 1.86 8.57
C PHE A 167 2.04 1.71 7.07
N GLU A 168 2.05 0.46 6.61
CA GLU A 168 1.74 0.13 5.22
C GLU A 168 0.48 -0.72 5.19
N PHE A 169 -0.48 -0.34 4.34
CA PHE A 169 -1.69 -1.11 4.07
C PHE A 169 -1.68 -1.46 2.59
N VAL A 170 -1.34 -2.72 2.30
CA VAL A 170 -0.99 -3.18 0.95
C VAL A 170 -1.54 -4.58 0.67
N GLU A 171 -1.67 -4.93 -0.61
CA GLU A 171 -1.90 -6.31 -1.01
C GLU A 171 -0.64 -7.16 -0.70
N PRO A 172 -0.78 -8.39 -0.18
CA PRO A 172 0.35 -9.24 0.15
C PRO A 172 1.20 -9.56 -1.09
N ILE A 173 2.50 -9.35 -0.99
CA ILE A 173 3.47 -9.88 -1.96
C ILE A 173 3.99 -11.27 -1.53
N SER A 174 4.82 -11.91 -2.35
CA SER A 174 5.28 -13.30 -2.13
C SER A 174 5.82 -13.59 -0.72
N GLU A 175 6.52 -12.64 -0.09
CA GLU A 175 7.03 -12.79 1.28
C GLU A 175 5.98 -12.58 2.38
N ASP A 176 4.91 -11.82 2.09
CA ASP A 176 3.88 -11.50 3.07
C ASP A 176 2.91 -12.66 3.30
N TRP A 177 2.70 -13.53 2.28
CA TRP A 177 1.71 -14.61 2.35
C TRP A 177 1.94 -15.56 3.51
N GLN A 178 3.18 -15.92 3.83
CA GLN A 178 3.48 -16.79 4.97
C GLN A 178 2.98 -16.17 6.30
N HIS A 179 3.22 -14.87 6.50
CA HIS A 179 2.74 -14.15 7.68
C HIS A 179 1.22 -13.97 7.66
N TYR A 180 0.65 -13.70 6.49
CA TYR A 180 -0.79 -13.58 6.28
C TYR A 180 -1.52 -14.86 6.72
N HIS A 181 -1.05 -16.02 6.25
CA HIS A 181 -1.61 -17.32 6.59
C HIS A 181 -1.43 -17.65 8.07
N ARG A 182 -0.23 -17.43 8.62
CA ARG A 182 0.04 -17.66 10.04
C ARG A 182 -0.92 -16.86 10.94
N ILE A 183 -1.06 -15.55 10.72
CA ILE A 183 -1.91 -14.69 11.55
C ILE A 183 -3.37 -15.14 11.44
N ARG A 184 -3.86 -15.47 10.24
CA ARG A 184 -5.23 -15.99 10.09
C ARG A 184 -5.42 -17.28 10.87
N GLN A 185 -4.52 -18.24 10.69
CA GLN A 185 -4.61 -19.53 11.37
C GLN A 185 -4.61 -19.36 12.90
N GLU A 186 -3.58 -18.73 13.45
CA GLU A 186 -3.38 -18.62 14.90
C GLU A 186 -4.40 -17.72 15.59
N GLN A 187 -4.81 -16.61 14.96
CA GLN A 187 -5.65 -15.60 15.61
C GLN A 187 -7.15 -15.80 15.35
N ILE A 188 -7.52 -16.52 14.29
CA ILE A 188 -8.92 -16.72 13.90
C ILE A 188 -9.27 -18.21 13.92
N PHE A 189 -8.62 -19.03 13.08
CA PHE A 189 -9.11 -20.39 12.81
C PHE A 189 -8.81 -21.40 13.93
N ASP A 190 -7.67 -21.30 14.62
CA ASP A 190 -7.33 -22.20 15.73
C ASP A 190 -8.30 -22.10 16.92
N ARG A 191 -9.10 -21.02 16.97
CA ARG A 191 -10.19 -20.83 17.95
C ARG A 191 -11.48 -21.55 17.56
N HIS A 192 -11.55 -22.09 16.34
CA HIS A 192 -12.71 -22.75 15.76
C HIS A 192 -12.33 -24.16 15.31
N PRO A 193 -12.24 -25.15 16.22
CA PRO A 193 -11.71 -26.50 15.92
C PRO A 193 -12.52 -27.29 14.89
N HIS A 194 -13.71 -26.81 14.52
CA HIS A 194 -14.57 -27.42 13.51
C HIS A 194 -14.31 -26.89 12.09
N VAL A 195 -13.45 -25.88 11.92
CA VAL A 195 -13.12 -25.28 10.62
C VAL A 195 -11.65 -25.54 10.32
N VAL A 196 -11.37 -26.24 9.22
CA VAL A 196 -10.00 -26.47 8.75
C VAL A 196 -9.53 -25.25 7.95
N TYR A 197 -8.38 -24.70 8.32
CA TYR A 197 -7.78 -23.60 7.58
C TYR A 197 -7.23 -24.09 6.23
N ASP A 198 -7.65 -23.44 5.14
CA ASP A 198 -7.13 -23.69 3.80
C ASP A 198 -6.26 -22.50 3.33
N PRO A 199 -4.93 -22.66 3.23
CA PRO A 199 -4.05 -21.63 2.71
C PRO A 199 -4.17 -21.44 1.19
N ASN A 200 -4.88 -22.32 0.47
CA ASN A 200 -5.14 -22.23 -0.97
C ASN A 200 -6.61 -21.92 -1.27
N HIS A 201 -7.34 -21.38 -0.30
CA HIS A 201 -8.76 -21.08 -0.44
C HIS A 201 -9.04 -20.22 -1.68
N TRP A 202 -10.09 -20.56 -2.42
CA TRP A 202 -10.43 -19.94 -3.71
C TRP A 202 -10.59 -18.41 -3.67
N THR A 203 -10.94 -17.85 -2.50
CA THR A 203 -11.05 -16.40 -2.30
C THR A 203 -9.76 -15.65 -2.60
N LEU A 204 -8.60 -16.29 -2.48
CA LEU A 204 -7.30 -15.68 -2.73
C LEU A 204 -7.09 -15.22 -4.18
N SER A 205 -7.87 -15.76 -5.12
CA SER A 205 -7.79 -15.43 -6.55
C SER A 205 -9.10 -14.88 -7.13
N HIS A 206 -10.13 -14.70 -6.31
CA HIS A 206 -11.44 -14.28 -6.79
C HIS A 206 -11.56 -12.75 -6.86
N PRO A 207 -12.10 -12.18 -7.96
CA PRO A 207 -12.02 -10.74 -8.24
C PRO A 207 -12.77 -9.82 -7.24
N ASN A 208 -13.76 -10.36 -6.52
CA ASN A 208 -14.48 -9.60 -5.49
C ASN A 208 -13.88 -9.74 -4.09
N HIS A 209 -12.83 -10.54 -3.92
CA HIS A 209 -12.17 -10.76 -2.64
C HIS A 209 -10.77 -10.14 -2.63
N PHE A 210 -10.57 -9.25 -1.67
CA PHE A 210 -9.35 -8.47 -1.53
C PHE A 210 -8.68 -8.83 -0.22
N HIS A 211 -7.40 -9.16 -0.28
CA HIS A 211 -6.61 -9.55 0.87
C HIS A 211 -5.58 -8.46 1.11
N PHE A 212 -5.49 -7.97 2.35
CA PHE A 212 -4.54 -6.93 2.72
C PHE A 212 -3.73 -7.34 3.94
N VAL A 213 -2.47 -6.91 3.95
CA VAL A 213 -1.60 -6.91 5.12
C VAL A 213 -1.43 -5.49 5.64
N PHE A 214 -1.37 -5.38 6.95
CA PHE A 214 -1.05 -4.17 7.68
C PHE A 214 0.33 -4.33 8.29
N LYS A 215 1.26 -3.47 7.89
CA LYS A 215 2.69 -3.64 8.19
C LYS A 215 3.25 -2.47 8.97
N LYS A 216 4.24 -2.76 9.80
CA LYS A 216 5.15 -1.78 10.40
C LYS A 216 6.56 -2.12 9.92
N LEU A 217 7.05 -1.40 8.92
CA LEU A 217 8.29 -1.71 8.19
C LEU A 217 8.30 -3.15 7.63
N ASP A 218 9.12 -4.04 8.18
CA ASP A 218 9.27 -5.44 7.81
C ASP A 218 8.19 -6.36 8.37
N GLU A 219 7.47 -5.93 9.40
CA GLU A 219 6.61 -6.82 10.17
C GLU A 219 5.16 -6.70 9.69
N VAL A 220 4.58 -7.81 9.25
CA VAL A 220 3.12 -7.94 9.08
C VAL A 220 2.50 -8.06 10.47
N ILE A 221 1.81 -7.01 10.91
CA ILE A 221 1.21 -6.91 12.24
C ILE A 221 -0.30 -7.13 12.23
N GLY A 222 -0.92 -7.13 11.04
CA GLY A 222 -2.35 -7.35 10.90
C GLY A 222 -2.74 -7.79 9.50
N VAL A 223 -3.92 -8.38 9.40
CA VAL A 223 -4.48 -8.92 8.17
C VAL A 223 -5.96 -8.62 8.10
N VAL A 224 -6.47 -8.47 6.89
CA VAL A 224 -7.90 -8.38 6.64
C VAL A 224 -8.22 -8.98 5.27
N HIS A 225 -9.41 -9.55 5.17
CA HIS A 225 -10.02 -9.98 3.93
C HIS A 225 -11.29 -9.15 3.74
N VAL A 226 -11.42 -8.45 2.63
CA VAL A 226 -12.60 -7.65 2.29
C VAL A 226 -13.26 -8.27 1.07
N GLU A 227 -14.58 -8.43 1.12
CA GLU A 227 -15.37 -8.88 -0.01
C GLU A 227 -16.32 -7.78 -0.46
N LEU A 228 -16.38 -7.53 -1.76
CA LEU A 228 -17.40 -6.65 -2.34
C LEU A 228 -18.62 -7.50 -2.69
N LEU A 229 -19.70 -7.33 -1.93
CA LEU A 229 -20.91 -8.16 -2.05
C LEU A 229 -21.79 -7.71 -3.22
N ASP A 230 -22.10 -6.41 -3.25
CA ASP A 230 -22.95 -5.78 -4.27
C ASP A 230 -22.62 -4.30 -4.38
N ASP A 231 -23.43 -3.52 -5.12
CA ASP A 231 -23.22 -2.10 -5.39
C ASP A 231 -23.09 -1.24 -4.11
N GLN A 232 -23.70 -1.64 -3.00
CA GLN A 232 -23.72 -0.84 -1.77
C GLN A 232 -22.91 -1.43 -0.63
N ARG A 233 -22.71 -2.76 -0.63
CA ARG A 233 -22.22 -3.49 0.56
C ARG A 233 -20.87 -4.15 0.32
N ALA A 234 -20.06 -4.15 1.37
CA ALA A 234 -18.86 -4.97 1.50
C ALA A 234 -18.92 -5.78 2.80
N ALA A 235 -18.28 -6.94 2.82
CA ALA A 235 -18.06 -7.71 4.04
C ALA A 235 -16.60 -7.60 4.50
N VAL A 236 -16.38 -7.35 5.78
CA VAL A 236 -15.06 -7.50 6.41
C VAL A 236 -14.98 -8.88 7.04
N ARG A 237 -14.05 -9.68 6.54
CA ARG A 237 -13.78 -11.06 6.93
C ARG A 237 -12.33 -11.20 7.40
N SER A 238 -12.08 -12.24 8.19
CA SER A 238 -10.73 -12.60 8.68
C SER A 238 -9.89 -11.40 9.15
N PHE A 239 -10.49 -10.49 9.92
CA PHE A 239 -9.83 -9.31 10.47
C PHE A 239 -9.07 -9.69 11.74
N ALA A 240 -7.75 -9.54 11.74
CA ALA A 240 -6.93 -9.87 12.91
C ALA A 240 -5.68 -8.98 13.00
N ILE A 241 -5.29 -8.70 14.24
CA ILE A 241 -3.99 -8.14 14.60
C ILE A 241 -3.18 -9.26 15.26
N ASP A 242 -1.91 -9.38 14.89
CA ASP A 242 -1.01 -10.38 15.46
C ASP A 242 -0.82 -10.15 16.97
N LYS A 243 -0.69 -11.24 17.73
CA LYS A 243 -0.77 -11.23 19.20
C LYS A 243 0.16 -10.20 19.88
N PRO A 244 1.43 -10.02 19.46
CA PRO A 244 2.33 -9.04 20.08
C PRO A 244 1.90 -7.57 19.88
N TYR A 245 1.00 -7.29 18.93
CA TYR A 245 0.57 -5.96 18.53
C TYR A 245 -0.89 -5.66 18.93
N GLN A 246 -1.55 -6.59 19.63
CA GLN A 246 -2.90 -6.37 20.13
C GLN A 246 -2.91 -5.34 21.27
N ASN A 247 -4.08 -4.71 21.49
CA ASN A 247 -4.33 -3.72 22.55
C ASN A 247 -3.46 -2.44 22.49
N GLN A 248 -2.90 -2.13 21.33
CA GLN A 248 -2.05 -0.95 21.09
C GLN A 248 -2.67 0.05 20.09
N GLY A 249 -3.97 -0.09 19.79
CA GLY A 249 -4.69 0.78 18.85
C GLY A 249 -4.54 0.40 17.36
N HIS A 250 -3.69 -0.58 17.03
CA HIS A 250 -3.48 -1.03 15.64
C HIS A 250 -4.75 -1.57 14.97
N GLY A 251 -5.62 -2.27 15.70
CA GLY A 251 -6.91 -2.73 15.19
C GLY A 251 -7.82 -1.57 14.77
N SER A 252 -7.93 -0.52 15.60
CA SER A 252 -8.70 0.66 15.26
C SER A 252 -8.12 1.40 14.04
N HIS A 253 -6.79 1.42 13.89
CA HIS A 253 -6.15 2.02 12.72
C HIS A 253 -6.47 1.21 11.44
N LEU A 254 -6.24 -0.10 11.46
CA LEU A 254 -6.54 -0.97 10.32
C LEU A 254 -8.02 -0.88 9.92
N LEU A 255 -8.95 -0.88 10.88
CA LEU A 255 -10.37 -0.75 10.61
C LEU A 255 -10.72 0.57 9.90
N LYS A 256 -10.13 1.70 10.32
CA LYS A 256 -10.31 3.00 9.65
C LYS A 256 -9.80 2.99 8.20
N LEU A 257 -8.67 2.32 7.95
CA LEU A 257 -8.13 2.16 6.59
C LEU A 257 -9.07 1.31 5.73
N VAL A 258 -9.57 0.20 6.26
CA VAL A 258 -10.56 -0.65 5.59
C VAL A 258 -11.84 0.14 5.26
N GLU A 259 -12.38 0.86 6.24
CA GLU A 259 -13.57 1.72 6.03
C GLU A 259 -13.34 2.75 4.92
N LYS A 260 -12.20 3.45 4.96
CA LYS A 260 -11.82 4.40 3.90
C LYS A 260 -11.71 3.73 2.54
N TRP A 261 -11.05 2.56 2.48
CA TRP A 261 -10.89 1.82 1.23
C TRP A 261 -12.22 1.35 0.65
N VAL A 262 -13.12 0.84 1.49
CA VAL A 262 -14.48 0.44 1.09
C VAL A 262 -15.27 1.63 0.52
N LYS A 263 -15.15 2.83 1.13
CA LYS A 263 -15.73 4.06 0.55
C LYS A 263 -15.15 4.38 -0.82
N HIS A 264 -13.84 4.21 -1.02
CA HIS A 264 -13.19 4.43 -2.32
C HIS A 264 -13.65 3.44 -3.39
N GLN A 265 -14.13 2.25 -3.00
CA GLN A 265 -14.78 1.30 -3.89
C GLN A 265 -16.25 1.64 -4.19
N GLY A 266 -16.74 2.81 -3.74
CA GLY A 266 -18.11 3.28 -3.95
C GLY A 266 -19.15 2.62 -3.06
N LYS A 267 -18.74 1.83 -2.06
CA LYS A 267 -19.66 1.14 -1.14
C LYS A 267 -20.05 2.06 0.01
N SER A 268 -21.28 1.94 0.47
CA SER A 268 -21.83 2.73 1.57
C SER A 268 -22.05 1.95 2.86
N MET A 269 -21.82 0.64 2.86
CA MET A 269 -22.07 -0.22 4.03
C MET A 269 -20.99 -1.29 4.18
N ILE A 270 -20.58 -1.54 5.42
CA ILE A 270 -19.79 -2.71 5.79
C ILE A 270 -20.63 -3.61 6.68
N GLN A 271 -20.61 -4.91 6.39
CA GLN A 271 -21.12 -5.96 7.27
C GLN A 271 -19.97 -6.84 7.76
N LEU A 272 -20.09 -7.41 8.96
CA LEU A 272 -19.13 -8.38 9.49
C LEU A 272 -19.75 -9.30 10.53
N HIS A 273 -19.18 -10.48 10.67
CA HIS A 273 -19.48 -11.40 11.77
C HIS A 273 -18.48 -11.15 12.89
N SER A 274 -18.94 -10.63 14.03
CA SER A 274 -18.10 -10.43 15.21
C SER A 274 -18.17 -11.63 16.14
N ASN A 275 -17.02 -12.16 16.56
CA ASN A 275 -16.99 -13.01 17.76
C ASN A 275 -17.42 -12.17 18.99
N PRO A 276 -18.11 -12.76 19.99
CA PRO A 276 -18.53 -12.04 21.20
C PRO A 276 -17.43 -11.25 21.91
N SER A 277 -16.19 -11.77 21.93
CA SER A 277 -15.04 -11.09 22.54
C SER A 277 -14.61 -9.80 21.83
N ALA A 278 -14.96 -9.64 20.56
CA ALA A 278 -14.65 -8.46 19.75
C ALA A 278 -15.83 -7.48 19.62
N LEU A 279 -17.01 -7.80 20.17
CA LEU A 279 -18.22 -6.99 20.04
C LEU A 279 -18.00 -5.54 20.47
N MET A 280 -17.47 -5.34 21.68
CA MET A 280 -17.20 -4.00 22.22
C MET A 280 -16.22 -3.18 21.36
N PHE A 281 -15.30 -3.84 20.64
CA PHE A 281 -14.38 -3.15 19.74
C PHE A 281 -15.14 -2.54 18.55
N TYR A 282 -16.05 -3.29 17.93
CA TYR A 282 -16.85 -2.83 16.80
C TYR A 282 -17.95 -1.85 17.21
N GLU A 283 -18.60 -2.04 18.36
CA GLU A 283 -19.57 -1.08 18.90
C GLU A 283 -18.95 0.30 19.13
N ARG A 284 -17.73 0.36 19.68
CA ARG A 284 -16.97 1.62 19.81
C ARG A 284 -16.61 2.24 18.46
N ALA A 285 -16.52 1.44 17.40
CA ALA A 285 -16.35 1.89 16.03
C ALA A 285 -17.69 2.20 15.33
N SER A 286 -18.79 2.24 16.07
CA SER A 286 -20.15 2.54 15.61
C SER A 286 -20.76 1.49 14.67
N TYR A 287 -20.36 0.22 14.82
CA TYR A 287 -21.07 -0.90 14.22
C TYR A 287 -22.25 -1.29 15.12
N THR A 288 -23.38 -1.61 14.52
CA THR A 288 -24.61 -1.98 15.22
C THR A 288 -25.11 -3.36 14.76
N PRO A 289 -25.81 -4.11 15.61
CA PRO A 289 -26.42 -5.38 15.23
C PRO A 289 -27.28 -5.26 13.97
N HIS A 290 -27.00 -6.11 12.98
CA HIS A 290 -27.76 -6.17 11.74
C HIS A 290 -27.50 -7.53 11.06
N PRO A 291 -28.52 -8.39 10.88
CA PRO A 291 -28.35 -9.70 10.28
C PRO A 291 -27.70 -9.65 8.88
N PHE A 292 -26.87 -10.63 8.54
CA PHE A 292 -26.57 -10.92 7.14
C PHE A 292 -27.85 -11.43 6.42
N PRO A 293 -28.00 -11.20 5.12
CA PRO A 293 -29.03 -11.91 4.34
C PRO A 293 -28.87 -13.43 4.52
N GLU A 294 -29.99 -14.16 4.54
CA GLU A 294 -30.01 -15.59 4.88
C GLU A 294 -28.99 -16.42 4.08
N GLY A 295 -28.21 -17.26 4.79
CA GLY A 295 -27.42 -18.33 4.18
C GLY A 295 -25.89 -18.21 4.27
N GLU A 296 -25.33 -17.14 4.84
CA GLU A 296 -23.89 -17.04 5.10
C GLU A 296 -23.55 -17.30 6.58
N PRO A 297 -23.16 -18.53 6.96
CA PRO A 297 -22.72 -18.81 8.32
C PRO A 297 -21.36 -18.15 8.60
N GLY A 298 -21.28 -17.43 9.72
CA GLY A 298 -20.00 -17.01 10.29
C GLY A 298 -19.15 -18.21 10.73
N LEU A 299 -17.84 -17.99 10.94
CA LEU A 299 -16.93 -19.02 11.46
C LEU A 299 -17.31 -19.48 12.88
N ASP A 300 -17.93 -18.59 13.65
CA ASP A 300 -18.41 -18.84 15.00
C ASP A 300 -19.94 -19.02 14.99
N LYS A 301 -20.43 -20.11 15.58
CA LYS A 301 -21.88 -20.34 15.75
C LYS A 301 -22.54 -19.27 16.63
N ASN A 302 -21.77 -18.61 17.48
CA ASN A 302 -22.20 -17.51 18.34
C ASN A 302 -21.79 -16.15 17.79
N ALA A 303 -21.44 -16.04 16.50
CA ALA A 303 -21.14 -14.76 15.88
C ALA A 303 -22.34 -13.83 15.98
N ILE A 304 -22.03 -12.54 16.16
CA ILE A 304 -23.00 -11.46 16.14
C ILE A 304 -22.81 -10.69 14.84
N ASP A 305 -23.85 -10.63 14.03
CA ASP A 305 -23.83 -9.89 12.77
C ASP A 305 -23.91 -8.39 13.05
N LEU A 306 -22.92 -7.67 12.54
CA LEU A 306 -22.81 -6.23 12.71
C LEU A 306 -22.76 -5.53 11.36
N MET A 307 -23.25 -4.29 11.33
CA MET A 307 -23.19 -3.41 10.17
C MET A 307 -22.81 -1.98 10.57
N LYS A 308 -22.13 -1.29 9.67
CA LYS A 308 -21.91 0.16 9.75
C LYS A 308 -22.22 0.83 8.42
N ASN A 309 -23.00 1.90 8.48
CA ASN A 309 -23.19 2.81 7.36
C ASN A 309 -21.97 3.76 7.28
N LEU A 310 -21.43 3.89 6.07
CA LEU A 310 -20.24 4.68 5.78
C LEU A 310 -20.58 6.09 5.24
N ARG A 311 -21.86 6.41 5.05
CA ARG A 311 -22.30 7.75 4.64
C ARG A 311 -22.07 8.78 5.74
#